data_AF-A0A7S3V5V4-F1
#
_entry.id   AF-A0A7S3V5V4-F1
#
_cell.length_a   1.000
_cell.length_b   1.000
_cell.length_c   1.000
_cell.angle_alpha   90.00
_cell.angle_beta   90.00
_cell.angle_gamma   90.00
#
_symmetry.space_group_name_H-M   'P 1'
#
loop_
_entity.id
_entity.type
_entity.pdbx_description
1 polymer ?
#
loop_
_entity_poly.entity_id
_entity_poly.type
_entity_poly.pdbx_seq_one_letter_code
_entity_poly.pdbx_strand_id
1 'polypeptide(L)'
;MLTIHGRTRLQKAMKTGQSDWDAIRRVVQLYGGPSGIPIVANGGISNLDDVRECLEYTGVDGIMSSEGILEYPPLFTETGTEAVQNQRTGPGRVQITRDFLDICRTYPPDEGGQGNGIKCVRGHVHRYLHEDLKARNDVRKMIAYAQDLETLHKACDEIQKMHDDTSTPGSSRHVVAKEELSWYMRHRVVEKNADGTSMTALEKKLAKNREVNQFTEEQLEEMKDGERAGSVAHIFGCSIDDGGGNGDEGYSGNGDGRQCW
;
A
#
# COMPACT_ATOMS: atom_id res chain seq x y z
N MET A 1 -15.79 -10.85 -20.21
CA MET A 1 -15.44 -10.85 -18.77
C MET A 1 -15.39 -9.42 -18.29
N LEU A 2 -15.92 -9.13 -17.10
CA LEU A 2 -15.98 -7.81 -16.50
C LEU A 2 -15.29 -7.86 -15.12
N THR A 3 -14.31 -7.00 -14.88
CA THR A 3 -13.72 -6.84 -13.54
C THR A 3 -14.27 -5.60 -12.88
N ILE A 4 -14.79 -5.76 -11.66
CA ILE A 4 -15.41 -4.67 -10.91
C ILE A 4 -14.57 -4.39 -9.68
N HIS A 5 -14.00 -3.20 -9.66
CA HIS A 5 -13.42 -2.66 -8.45
C HIS A 5 -14.54 -2.06 -7.59
N GLY A 6 -14.77 -2.58 -6.38
CA GLY A 6 -15.87 -2.16 -5.50
C GLY A 6 -15.73 -0.76 -4.91
N ARG A 7 -15.04 0.17 -5.58
CA ARG A 7 -14.89 1.56 -5.16
C ARG A 7 -15.07 2.49 -6.35
N THR A 8 -15.64 3.65 -6.08
CA THR A 8 -15.74 4.74 -7.05
C THR A 8 -14.36 5.32 -7.35
N ARG A 9 -14.25 6.01 -8.50
CA ARG A 9 -13.02 6.71 -8.90
C ARG A 9 -12.53 7.75 -7.87
N LEU A 10 -13.42 8.26 -7.00
CA LEU A 10 -13.11 9.28 -6.00
C LEU A 10 -12.58 8.70 -4.68
N GLN A 11 -12.76 7.39 -4.43
CA GLN A 11 -12.30 6.68 -3.23
C GLN A 11 -10.83 6.26 -3.38
N LYS A 12 -9.96 7.25 -3.53
CA LYS A 12 -8.50 7.09 -3.66
C LYS A 12 -7.77 7.69 -2.45
N ALA A 13 -6.53 7.26 -2.25
CA ALA A 13 -5.63 7.77 -1.21
C ALA A 13 -6.28 7.76 0.18
N MET A 14 -6.52 8.92 0.78
CA MET A 14 -7.11 9.04 2.12
C MET A 14 -8.61 8.71 2.16
N LYS A 15 -9.29 8.74 1.01
CA LYS A 15 -10.70 8.36 0.88
C LYS A 15 -10.86 6.88 0.53
N THR A 16 -9.76 6.12 0.60
CA THR A 16 -9.80 4.67 0.40
C THR A 16 -10.51 4.05 1.60
N GLY A 17 -11.71 3.54 1.36
CA GLY A 17 -12.47 2.77 2.33
C GLY A 17 -12.54 1.30 1.93
N GLN A 18 -13.44 0.56 2.60
CA GLN A 18 -13.76 -0.82 2.24
C GLN A 18 -14.34 -0.91 0.83
N SER A 19 -14.16 -2.07 0.21
CA SER A 19 -14.76 -2.39 -1.09
C SER A 19 -16.25 -2.65 -0.89
N ASP A 20 -17.10 -1.99 -1.69
CA ASP A 20 -18.54 -2.17 -1.69
C ASP A 20 -18.90 -3.48 -2.43
N TRP A 21 -18.91 -4.58 -1.66
CA TRP A 21 -19.31 -5.89 -2.17
C TRP A 21 -20.81 -5.97 -2.50
N ASP A 22 -21.65 -5.11 -1.91
CA ASP A 22 -23.07 -5.02 -2.27
C ASP A 22 -23.27 -4.48 -3.69
N ALA A 23 -22.47 -3.48 -4.09
CA ALA A 23 -22.43 -3.01 -5.47
C ALA A 23 -22.01 -4.11 -6.43
N ILE A 24 -20.96 -4.87 -6.11
CA ILE A 24 -20.50 -5.99 -6.95
C ILE A 24 -21.59 -7.06 -7.07
N ARG A 25 -22.19 -7.48 -5.96
CA ARG A 25 -23.27 -8.48 -5.92
C ARG A 25 -24.48 -8.07 -6.76
N ARG A 26 -24.88 -6.79 -6.72
CA ARG A 26 -25.97 -6.27 -7.56
C ARG A 26 -25.65 -6.42 -9.05
N VAL A 27 -24.40 -6.21 -9.46
CA VAL A 27 -23.99 -6.41 -10.87
C VAL A 27 -24.01 -7.90 -11.23
N VAL A 28 -23.57 -8.79 -10.33
CA VAL A 28 -23.67 -10.25 -10.53
C VAL A 28 -25.13 -10.68 -10.74
N GLN A 29 -26.06 -10.17 -9.92
CA GLN A 29 -27.48 -10.49 -10.05
C GLN A 29 -28.10 -10.05 -11.37
N LEU A 30 -27.61 -8.96 -11.96
CA LEU A 30 -28.15 -8.40 -13.21
C LEU A 30 -27.51 -9.00 -14.47
N TYR A 31 -26.21 -9.33 -14.42
CA TYR A 31 -25.42 -9.64 -15.61
C TYR A 31 -24.61 -10.93 -15.51
N GLY A 32 -24.56 -11.57 -14.35
CA GLY A 32 -23.86 -12.83 -14.12
C GLY A 32 -24.71 -14.08 -14.43
N GLY A 33 -24.27 -15.23 -13.90
CA GLY A 33 -24.93 -16.51 -14.07
C GLY A 33 -24.50 -17.29 -15.33
N PRO A 34 -25.04 -18.50 -15.56
CA PRO A 34 -24.53 -19.44 -16.58
C PRO A 34 -24.55 -18.92 -18.02
N SER A 35 -25.49 -18.02 -18.34
CA SER A 35 -25.63 -17.38 -19.65
C SER A 35 -25.17 -15.91 -19.64
N GLY A 36 -24.57 -15.46 -18.53
CA GLY A 36 -24.14 -14.08 -18.31
C GLY A 36 -22.68 -13.83 -18.68
N ILE A 37 -22.21 -12.63 -18.36
CA ILE A 37 -20.79 -12.27 -18.52
C ILE A 37 -20.04 -12.73 -17.28
N PRO A 38 -18.86 -13.38 -17.40
CA PRO A 38 -18.03 -13.69 -16.24
C PRO A 38 -17.62 -12.40 -15.50
N ILE A 39 -17.88 -12.32 -14.20
CA ILE A 39 -17.61 -11.16 -13.36
C ILE A 39 -16.50 -11.50 -12.36
N VAL A 40 -15.51 -10.62 -12.25
CA VAL A 40 -14.39 -10.73 -11.31
C VAL A 40 -14.45 -9.58 -10.30
N ALA A 41 -14.45 -9.88 -9.01
CA ALA A 41 -14.35 -8.84 -7.97
C ALA A 41 -12.90 -8.39 -7.77
N ASN A 42 -12.69 -7.09 -7.62
CA ASN A 42 -11.41 -6.50 -7.26
C ASN A 42 -11.55 -5.52 -6.09
N GLY A 43 -10.52 -5.48 -5.25
CA GLY A 43 -10.40 -4.55 -4.14
C GLY A 43 -10.77 -5.16 -2.79
N GLY A 44 -9.89 -4.97 -1.81
CA GLY A 44 -10.10 -5.51 -0.47
C GLY A 44 -9.93 -7.02 -0.41
N ILE A 45 -8.89 -7.57 -1.05
CA ILE A 45 -8.51 -8.98 -0.99
C ILE A 45 -7.03 -9.06 -0.61
N SER A 46 -6.76 -9.52 0.61
CA SER A 46 -5.42 -9.51 1.23
C SER A 46 -5.01 -10.86 1.80
N ASN A 47 -5.97 -11.78 1.97
CA ASN A 47 -5.73 -13.17 2.37
C ASN A 47 -6.78 -14.08 1.70
N LEU A 48 -6.67 -15.38 1.94
CA LEU A 48 -7.58 -16.37 1.34
C LEU A 48 -8.98 -16.37 1.98
N ASP A 49 -9.12 -15.95 3.23
CA ASP A 49 -10.43 -15.82 3.87
C ASP A 49 -11.25 -14.73 3.18
N ASP A 50 -10.63 -13.60 2.80
CA ASP A 50 -11.26 -12.56 1.99
C ASP A 50 -11.72 -13.10 0.63
N VAL A 51 -10.94 -14.00 0.02
CA VAL A 51 -11.31 -14.64 -1.25
C VAL A 51 -12.57 -15.48 -1.05
N ARG A 52 -12.60 -16.32 -0.01
CA ARG A 52 -13.74 -17.20 0.31
C ARG A 52 -14.98 -16.38 0.63
N GLU A 53 -14.87 -15.41 1.54
CA GLU A 53 -15.95 -14.52 1.93
C GLU A 53 -16.48 -13.71 0.74
N CYS A 54 -15.60 -13.15 -0.10
CA CYS A 54 -16.02 -12.36 -1.25
C CYS A 54 -16.76 -13.24 -2.29
N LEU A 55 -16.24 -14.43 -2.58
CA LEU A 55 -16.90 -15.39 -3.48
C LEU A 55 -18.28 -15.79 -2.96
N GLU A 56 -18.37 -16.19 -1.69
CA GLU A 56 -19.63 -16.60 -1.06
C GLU A 56 -20.64 -15.46 -1.02
N TYR A 57 -20.20 -14.26 -0.64
CA TYR A 57 -21.08 -13.11 -0.47
C TYR A 57 -21.60 -12.55 -1.79
N THR A 58 -20.71 -12.40 -2.78
CA THR A 58 -21.03 -11.70 -4.04
C THR A 58 -21.50 -12.62 -5.16
N GLY A 59 -21.10 -13.89 -5.15
CA GLY A 59 -21.37 -14.85 -6.21
C GLY A 59 -20.59 -14.59 -7.50
N VAL A 60 -19.48 -13.85 -7.44
CA VAL A 60 -18.60 -13.61 -8.60
C VAL A 60 -17.91 -14.88 -9.10
N ASP A 61 -17.55 -14.91 -10.37
CA ASP A 61 -16.85 -16.02 -11.02
C ASP A 61 -15.35 -16.06 -10.70
N GLY A 62 -14.79 -14.97 -10.18
CA GLY A 62 -13.39 -14.89 -9.81
C GLY A 62 -13.03 -13.67 -8.96
N ILE A 63 -11.80 -13.71 -8.43
CA ILE A 63 -11.23 -12.66 -7.59
C ILE A 63 -9.92 -12.15 -8.21
N MET A 64 -9.71 -10.85 -8.12
CA MET A 64 -8.45 -10.19 -8.46
C MET A 64 -7.89 -9.48 -7.22
N SER A 65 -6.68 -9.85 -6.81
CA SER A 65 -5.88 -9.08 -5.84
C SER A 65 -4.89 -8.16 -6.56
N SER A 66 -4.54 -7.05 -5.93
CA SER A 66 -3.60 -6.06 -6.48
C SER A 66 -2.59 -5.64 -5.42
N GLU A 67 -3.00 -4.93 -4.38
CA GLU A 67 -2.05 -4.46 -3.35
C GLU A 67 -1.57 -5.56 -2.42
N GLY A 68 -2.46 -6.49 -2.01
CA GLY A 68 -2.10 -7.59 -1.10
C GLY A 68 -1.07 -8.55 -1.71
N ILE A 69 -1.23 -8.91 -2.99
CA ILE A 69 -0.33 -9.83 -3.69
C ILE A 69 1.08 -9.24 -3.89
N LEU A 70 1.21 -7.91 -3.98
CA LEU A 70 2.51 -7.23 -4.08
C LEU A 70 3.34 -7.29 -2.80
N GLU A 71 2.71 -7.54 -1.66
CA GLU A 71 3.40 -7.74 -0.39
C GLU A 71 3.58 -9.22 -0.05
N TYR A 72 2.58 -10.05 -0.38
CA TYR A 72 2.61 -11.47 -0.06
C TYR A 72 2.20 -12.32 -1.27
N PRO A 73 3.13 -12.64 -2.18
CA PRO A 73 2.87 -13.48 -3.35
C PRO A 73 2.24 -14.85 -3.04
N PRO A 74 2.55 -15.53 -1.91
CA PRO A 74 1.92 -16.81 -1.58
C PRO A 74 0.43 -16.74 -1.19
N LEU A 75 -0.22 -15.57 -1.29
CA LEU A 75 -1.62 -15.31 -0.88
C LEU A 75 -2.63 -16.34 -1.41
N PHE A 76 -2.40 -16.91 -2.59
CA PHE A 76 -3.30 -17.89 -3.23
C PHE A 76 -2.81 -19.35 -3.12
N THR A 77 -1.72 -19.63 -2.40
CA THR A 77 -1.13 -20.98 -2.33
C THR A 77 -1.71 -21.81 -1.19
N GLU A 78 -1.72 -23.13 -1.36
CA GLU A 78 -2.09 -24.09 -0.30
C GLU A 78 -1.14 -24.12 0.89
N THR A 79 0.04 -23.52 0.79
CA THR A 79 0.98 -23.33 1.92
C THR A 79 0.92 -21.93 2.50
N GLY A 80 0.19 -21.01 1.85
CA GLY A 80 -0.25 -19.72 2.39
C GLY A 80 -1.74 -19.72 2.77
N THR A 81 -2.39 -20.90 2.73
CA THR A 81 -3.82 -21.12 2.98
C THR A 81 -4.22 -20.89 4.41
N GLU A 82 -3.28 -21.02 5.35
CA GLU A 82 -3.59 -20.83 6.75
C GLU A 82 -3.20 -19.42 7.19
N ALA A 83 -3.77 -18.40 6.55
CA ALA A 83 -4.22 -17.23 7.29
C ALA A 83 -5.40 -17.56 8.22
N VAL A 84 -5.48 -18.80 8.73
CA VAL A 84 -6.48 -19.23 9.69
C VAL A 84 -6.33 -18.29 10.89
N GLN A 85 -7.38 -17.52 11.16
CA GLN A 85 -7.40 -16.55 12.25
C GLN A 85 -6.40 -15.39 12.10
N ASN A 86 -6.11 -14.94 10.87
CA ASN A 86 -5.22 -13.79 10.57
C ASN A 86 -3.73 -14.00 10.90
N GLN A 87 -3.21 -15.23 10.88
CA GLN A 87 -1.81 -15.54 11.16
C GLN A 87 -1.06 -16.03 9.91
N ARG A 88 0.19 -15.66 9.67
CA ARG A 88 0.93 -16.19 8.52
C ARG A 88 1.52 -17.58 8.80
N THR A 89 1.23 -18.55 7.95
CA THR A 89 1.73 -19.93 8.05
C THR A 89 2.69 -20.32 6.93
N GLY A 90 2.74 -19.53 5.86
CA GLY A 90 3.69 -19.70 4.77
C GLY A 90 5.07 -19.09 5.05
N PRO A 91 5.91 -18.91 4.01
CA PRO A 91 7.24 -18.33 4.18
C PRO A 91 7.14 -16.90 4.73
N GLY A 92 8.11 -16.53 5.58
CA GLY A 92 8.24 -15.16 6.07
C GLY A 92 8.70 -14.19 4.98
N ARG A 93 8.50 -12.90 5.21
CA ARG A 93 8.83 -11.82 4.25
C ARG A 93 10.28 -11.85 3.73
N VAL A 94 11.26 -12.20 4.56
CA VAL A 94 12.68 -12.28 4.16
C VAL A 94 12.90 -13.44 3.19
N GLN A 95 12.33 -14.61 3.48
CA GLN A 95 12.43 -15.79 2.61
C GLN A 95 11.82 -15.49 1.25
N ILE A 96 10.60 -14.94 1.21
CA ILE A 96 9.92 -14.53 -0.03
C ILE A 96 10.79 -13.57 -0.84
N THR A 97 11.43 -12.60 -0.16
CA THR A 97 12.28 -11.63 -0.84
C THR A 97 13.51 -12.29 -1.45
N ARG A 98 14.14 -13.25 -0.77
CA ARG A 98 15.27 -14.00 -1.30
C ARG A 98 14.87 -14.86 -2.50
N ASP A 99 13.78 -15.60 -2.39
CA ASP A 99 13.25 -16.43 -3.47
C ASP A 99 12.96 -15.58 -4.72
N PHE A 100 12.36 -14.41 -4.52
CA PHE A 100 12.13 -13.46 -5.61
C PHE A 100 13.43 -12.96 -6.25
N LEU A 101 14.44 -12.62 -5.46
CA LEU A 101 15.74 -12.18 -5.99
C LEU A 101 16.45 -13.30 -6.76
N ASP A 102 16.33 -14.55 -6.32
CA ASP A 102 16.87 -15.72 -7.03
C ASP A 102 16.13 -15.97 -8.35
N ILE A 103 14.81 -15.74 -8.38
CA ILE A 103 14.03 -15.73 -9.63
C ILE A 103 14.50 -14.60 -10.54
N CYS A 104 14.69 -13.37 -10.05
CA CYS A 104 15.22 -12.26 -10.85
C CYS A 104 16.64 -12.51 -11.36
N ARG A 105 17.46 -13.28 -10.64
CA ARG A 105 18.78 -13.69 -11.11
C ARG A 105 18.68 -14.70 -12.26
N THR A 106 17.72 -15.62 -12.16
CA THR A 106 17.46 -16.66 -13.17
C THR A 106 16.79 -16.08 -14.41
N TYR A 107 15.89 -15.11 -14.21
CA TYR A 107 15.11 -14.42 -15.23
C TYR A 107 15.22 -12.91 -15.04
N PRO A 108 16.34 -12.29 -15.48
CA PRO A 108 16.55 -10.86 -15.35
C PRO A 108 15.46 -10.05 -16.09
N PRO A 109 14.86 -9.05 -15.45
CA PRO A 109 13.86 -8.19 -16.09
C PRO A 109 14.51 -7.12 -16.98
N ASP A 110 15.42 -7.56 -17.87
CA ASP A 110 16.16 -6.68 -18.80
C ASP A 110 15.28 -6.20 -19.96
N GLU A 111 14.29 -7.02 -20.33
CA GLU A 111 13.31 -6.74 -21.40
C GLU A 111 11.98 -6.30 -20.78
N GLY A 112 11.79 -5.00 -20.56
CA GLY A 112 10.55 -4.44 -20.02
C GLY A 112 10.52 -2.93 -20.07
N GLY A 113 9.55 -2.35 -20.79
CA GLY A 113 9.54 -0.95 -21.24
C GLY A 113 9.46 0.17 -20.20
N GLN A 114 9.73 -0.06 -18.90
CA GLN A 114 9.65 0.97 -17.85
C GLN A 114 10.96 1.25 -17.10
N GLY A 115 12.09 1.19 -17.81
CA GLY A 115 13.40 1.64 -17.33
C GLY A 115 14.34 0.49 -16.97
N ASN A 116 15.24 0.71 -16.01
CA ASN A 116 16.20 -0.30 -15.57
C ASN A 116 15.48 -1.44 -14.81
N GLY A 117 15.73 -2.71 -15.18
CA GLY A 117 15.14 -3.89 -14.52
C GLY A 117 15.29 -3.90 -13.00
N ILE A 118 16.43 -3.42 -12.48
CA ILE A 118 16.65 -3.25 -11.02
C ILE A 118 15.66 -2.28 -10.38
N LYS A 119 15.18 -1.27 -11.11
CA LYS A 119 14.13 -0.35 -10.60
C LYS A 119 12.85 -1.11 -10.27
N CYS A 120 12.45 -2.06 -11.10
CA CYS A 120 11.28 -2.90 -10.86
C CYS A 120 11.51 -3.82 -9.65
N VAL A 121 12.67 -4.48 -9.58
CA VAL A 121 13.04 -5.37 -8.46
C VAL A 121 13.03 -4.60 -7.13
N ARG A 122 13.61 -3.39 -7.08
CA ARG A 122 13.57 -2.53 -5.87
C ARG A 122 12.16 -2.26 -5.39
N GLY A 123 11.23 -2.05 -6.32
CA GLY A 123 9.81 -1.83 -6.02
C GLY A 123 9.21 -3.00 -5.23
N HIS A 124 9.45 -4.23 -5.69
CA HIS A 124 8.97 -5.45 -5.02
C HIS A 124 9.63 -5.67 -3.66
N VAL A 125 10.97 -5.55 -3.58
CA VAL A 125 11.71 -5.69 -2.31
C VAL A 125 11.19 -4.70 -1.26
N HIS A 126 10.90 -3.46 -1.67
CA HIS A 126 10.29 -2.46 -0.78
C HIS A 126 8.91 -2.84 -0.26
N ARG A 127 8.13 -3.60 -1.03
CA ARG A 127 6.79 -4.06 -0.63
C ARG A 127 6.89 -5.26 0.29
N TYR A 128 7.70 -6.25 -0.04
CA TYR A 128 7.88 -7.44 0.80
C TYR A 128 8.41 -7.09 2.20
N LEU A 129 9.42 -6.20 2.28
CA LEU A 129 10.05 -5.81 3.54
C LEU A 129 9.42 -4.56 4.18
N HIS A 130 8.21 -4.15 3.77
CA HIS A 130 7.63 -2.85 4.16
C HIS A 130 7.67 -2.59 5.69
N GLU A 131 7.30 -3.58 6.49
CA GLU A 131 7.26 -3.46 7.96
C GLU A 131 8.65 -3.26 8.55
N ASP A 132 9.63 -4.08 8.16
CA ASP A 132 11.00 -4.00 8.70
C ASP A 132 11.64 -2.65 8.36
N LEU A 133 11.29 -2.11 7.20
CA LEU A 133 11.83 -0.84 6.73
C LEU A 133 11.27 0.36 7.49
N LYS A 134 10.13 0.26 8.20
CA LYS A 134 9.52 1.40 8.93
C LYS A 134 10.52 2.06 9.88
N ALA A 135 11.27 1.27 10.64
CA ALA A 135 12.24 1.74 11.62
C ALA A 135 13.69 1.80 11.09
N ARG A 136 13.95 1.35 9.85
CA ARG A 136 15.31 1.18 9.30
C ARG A 136 15.54 2.04 8.06
N ASN A 137 15.80 3.32 8.31
CA ASN A 137 16.12 4.28 7.24
C ASN A 137 17.41 3.94 6.49
N ASP A 138 18.35 3.27 7.13
CA ASP A 138 19.60 2.80 6.55
C ASP A 138 19.37 1.69 5.52
N VAL A 139 18.67 0.61 5.88
CA VAL A 139 18.33 -0.48 4.96
C VAL A 139 17.38 0.00 3.87
N ARG A 140 16.45 0.90 4.20
CA ARG A 140 15.55 1.53 3.22
C ARG A 140 16.33 2.29 2.16
N LYS A 141 17.35 3.07 2.55
CA LYS A 141 18.23 3.78 1.61
C LYS A 141 19.07 2.80 0.78
N MET A 142 19.59 1.73 1.40
CA MET A 142 20.33 0.68 0.71
C MET A 142 19.51 0.10 -0.45
N ILE A 143 18.24 -0.25 -0.21
CA ILE A 143 17.33 -0.75 -1.25
C ILE A 143 17.05 0.34 -2.29
N ALA A 144 16.71 1.56 -1.87
CA ALA A 144 16.34 2.65 -2.77
C ALA A 144 17.46 3.01 -3.77
N TYR A 145 18.73 2.90 -3.37
CA TYR A 145 19.88 3.24 -4.22
C TYR A 145 20.57 2.03 -4.84
N ALA A 146 20.11 0.80 -4.58
CA ALA A 146 20.69 -0.41 -5.16
C ALA A 146 20.76 -0.35 -6.69
N GLN A 147 21.90 -0.78 -7.24
CA GLN A 147 22.16 -0.85 -8.69
C GLN A 147 22.28 -2.29 -9.19
N ASP A 148 22.28 -3.27 -8.29
CA ASP A 148 22.46 -4.68 -8.58
C ASP A 148 21.66 -5.55 -7.58
N LEU A 149 21.50 -6.83 -7.93
CA LEU A 149 20.82 -7.80 -7.07
C LEU A 149 21.62 -8.11 -5.79
N GLU A 150 22.94 -8.01 -5.84
CA GLU A 150 23.82 -8.30 -4.70
C GLU A 150 23.58 -7.33 -3.54
N THR A 151 23.40 -6.05 -3.82
CA THR A 151 23.03 -5.02 -2.85
C THR A 151 21.66 -5.32 -2.22
N LEU A 152 20.72 -5.88 -3.00
CA LEU A 152 19.41 -6.27 -2.50
C LEU A 152 19.46 -7.53 -1.62
N HIS A 153 20.32 -8.51 -1.94
CA HIS A 153 20.58 -9.64 -1.05
C HIS A 153 21.21 -9.19 0.27
N LYS A 154 22.17 -8.27 0.24
CA LYS A 154 22.75 -7.68 1.47
C LYS A 154 21.70 -6.98 2.32
N ALA A 155 20.76 -6.27 1.71
CA ALA A 155 19.64 -5.69 2.45
C ALA A 155 18.80 -6.78 3.15
N CYS A 156 18.57 -7.92 2.50
CA CYS A 156 17.90 -9.07 3.12
C CYS A 156 18.72 -9.67 4.27
N ASP A 157 20.06 -9.70 4.16
CA ASP A 157 20.95 -10.16 5.23
C ASP A 157 20.86 -9.26 6.47
N GLU A 158 20.80 -7.94 6.28
CA GLU A 158 20.64 -6.99 7.39
C GLU A 158 19.30 -7.14 8.11
N ILE A 159 18.22 -7.42 7.39
CA ILE A 159 16.92 -7.74 8.00
C ILE A 159 16.95 -9.11 8.69
N GLN A 160 17.57 -10.13 8.07
CA GLN A 160 17.68 -11.46 8.67
C GLN A 160 18.46 -11.44 10.00
N LYS A 161 19.58 -10.72 10.05
CA LYS A 161 20.36 -10.53 11.29
C LYS A 161 19.51 -9.92 12.40
N MET A 162 18.64 -8.97 12.07
CA MET A 162 17.70 -8.39 13.04
C MET A 162 16.68 -9.43 13.51
N HIS A 163 16.09 -10.18 12.58
CA HIS A 163 15.13 -11.23 12.91
C HIS A 163 15.72 -12.30 13.85
N ASP A 164 17.02 -12.53 13.75
CA ASP A 164 17.78 -13.46 14.57
C ASP A 164 18.37 -12.84 15.85
N ASP A 165 18.29 -11.50 16.02
CA ASP A 165 18.88 -10.81 17.18
C ASP A 165 18.05 -10.99 18.45
N THR A 166 18.53 -11.87 19.33
CA THR A 166 17.99 -12.11 20.66
C THR A 166 18.84 -11.48 21.77
N SER A 167 19.82 -10.64 21.44
CA SER A 167 20.77 -10.09 22.40
C SER A 167 20.20 -8.89 23.18
N THR A 168 19.21 -8.21 22.62
CA THR A 168 18.53 -7.07 23.26
C THR A 168 17.53 -7.54 24.32
N PRO A 169 17.55 -7.01 25.55
CA PRO A 169 16.58 -7.35 26.58
C PRO A 169 15.13 -7.10 26.12
N GLY A 170 14.30 -8.16 26.12
CA GLY A 170 12.92 -8.10 25.63
C GLY A 170 12.75 -8.39 24.12
N SER A 171 13.85 -8.53 23.37
CA SER A 171 13.80 -9.02 21.99
C SER A 171 13.63 -10.55 21.98
N SER A 172 12.64 -11.02 21.23
CA SER A 172 12.49 -12.43 20.88
C SER A 172 12.76 -12.61 19.40
N ARG A 173 13.29 -13.77 19.02
CA ARG A 173 13.44 -14.14 17.61
C ARG A 173 12.14 -13.88 16.84
N HIS A 174 12.26 -13.36 15.63
CA HIS A 174 11.13 -13.10 14.76
C HIS A 174 10.28 -14.35 14.56
N VAL A 175 8.96 -14.20 14.64
CA VAL A 175 8.00 -15.29 14.47
C VAL A 175 7.10 -14.97 13.30
N VAL A 176 7.19 -15.77 12.23
CA VAL A 176 6.41 -15.56 11.00
C VAL A 176 4.89 -15.51 11.27
N ALA A 177 4.39 -16.38 12.15
CA ALA A 177 2.98 -16.38 12.56
C ALA A 177 2.48 -15.08 13.22
N LYS A 178 3.40 -14.23 13.70
CA LYS A 178 3.08 -12.92 14.28
C LYS A 178 3.24 -11.78 13.27
N GLU A 179 3.62 -12.05 12.03
CA GLU A 179 3.65 -11.03 10.99
C GLU A 179 2.24 -10.52 10.71
N GLU A 180 2.04 -9.21 10.87
CA GLU A 180 0.77 -8.58 10.51
C GLU A 180 0.42 -8.83 9.04
N LEU A 181 -0.89 -8.87 8.75
CA LEU A 181 -1.40 -8.89 7.39
C LEU A 181 -1.04 -7.60 6.66
N SER A 182 -1.28 -7.59 5.35
CA SER A 182 -0.77 -6.55 4.46
C SER A 182 -0.97 -5.12 4.98
N TRP A 183 0.00 -4.23 4.79
CA TRP A 183 -0.13 -2.80 5.12
C TRP A 183 -1.39 -2.17 4.50
N TYR A 184 -1.90 -2.75 3.41
CA TYR A 184 -3.17 -2.38 2.78
C TYR A 184 -4.40 -2.55 3.68
N MET A 185 -4.37 -3.47 4.65
CA MET A 185 -5.44 -3.73 5.62
C MET A 185 -5.81 -2.51 6.46
N ARG A 186 -4.93 -1.52 6.57
CA ARG A 186 -5.22 -0.24 7.27
C ARG A 186 -6.46 0.49 6.74
N HIS A 187 -6.87 0.24 5.50
CA HIS A 187 -8.07 0.86 4.91
C HIS A 187 -9.37 0.13 5.26
N ARG A 188 -9.28 -1.06 5.87
CA ARG A 188 -10.44 -1.80 6.38
C ARG A 188 -10.74 -1.50 7.83
N VAL A 189 -9.70 -1.20 8.61
CA VAL A 189 -9.83 -0.91 10.03
C VAL A 189 -10.45 0.47 10.17
N VAL A 190 -11.75 0.48 10.51
CA VAL A 190 -12.32 1.64 11.18
C VAL A 190 -11.98 1.44 12.64
N GLU A 191 -10.98 2.17 13.15
CA GLU A 191 -10.65 2.08 14.56
C GLU A 191 -11.88 2.52 15.36
N LYS A 192 -12.37 1.62 16.20
CA LYS A 192 -13.39 1.93 17.19
C LYS A 192 -12.70 2.70 18.32
N ASN A 193 -13.10 3.93 18.52
CA ASN A 193 -12.78 4.72 19.71
C ASN A 193 -13.28 3.98 20.97
N ALA A 194 -12.77 4.37 22.14
CA ALA A 194 -13.17 3.78 23.43
C ALA A 194 -14.68 3.89 23.73
N ASP A 195 -15.39 4.79 23.04
CA ASP A 195 -16.83 5.00 23.10
C ASP A 195 -17.63 4.17 22.06
N GLY A 196 -16.95 3.32 21.27
CA GLY A 196 -17.55 2.50 20.22
C GLY A 196 -17.79 3.20 18.89
N THR A 197 -17.50 4.50 18.77
CA THR A 197 -17.59 5.23 17.50
C THR A 197 -16.42 4.90 16.59
N SER A 198 -16.62 4.87 15.27
CA SER A 198 -15.61 4.40 14.32
C SER A 198 -15.09 5.57 13.49
N MET A 199 -13.78 5.88 13.55
CA MET A 199 -13.17 6.93 12.72
C MET A 199 -12.27 6.37 11.62
N THR A 200 -12.41 6.93 10.42
CA THR A 200 -11.53 6.69 9.28
C THR A 200 -10.14 7.30 9.50
N ALA A 201 -9.13 6.79 8.77
CA ALA A 201 -7.78 7.36 8.79
C ALA A 201 -7.74 8.85 8.39
N LEU A 202 -8.68 9.30 7.54
CA LEU A 202 -8.84 10.69 7.16
C LEU A 202 -9.38 11.53 8.32
N GLU A 203 -10.41 11.07 9.01
CA GLU A 203 -10.99 11.75 10.18
C GLU A 203 -9.96 11.89 11.30
N LYS A 204 -9.15 10.86 11.55
CA LYS A 204 -8.04 10.95 12.50
C LYS A 204 -7.00 11.99 12.13
N LYS A 205 -6.61 12.05 10.85
CA LYS A 205 -5.61 13.03 10.39
C LYS A 205 -6.18 14.46 10.44
N LEU A 206 -7.47 14.63 10.13
CA LEU A 206 -8.16 15.90 10.26
C LEU A 206 -8.32 16.31 11.73
N ALA A 207 -8.63 15.38 12.63
CA ALA A 207 -8.68 15.61 14.07
C ALA A 207 -7.30 16.03 14.61
N LYS A 208 -6.25 15.29 14.25
CA LYS A 208 -4.86 15.62 14.61
C LYS A 208 -4.43 16.98 14.06
N ASN A 209 -4.81 17.32 12.83
CA ASN A 209 -4.52 18.64 12.26
C ASN A 209 -5.34 19.76 12.93
N ARG A 210 -6.56 19.47 13.41
CA ARG A 210 -7.38 20.41 14.18
C ARG A 210 -6.80 20.66 15.57
N GLU A 211 -6.30 19.62 16.24
CA GLU A 211 -5.60 19.74 17.53
C GLU A 211 -4.29 20.52 17.38
N VAL A 212 -3.51 20.26 16.32
CA VAL A 212 -2.26 20.99 16.04
C VAL A 212 -2.50 22.46 15.65
N ASN A 213 -3.67 22.79 15.09
CA ASN A 213 -4.05 24.15 14.69
C ASN A 213 -5.02 24.83 15.68
N GLN A 214 -5.15 24.33 16.90
CA GLN A 214 -5.87 25.07 17.95
C GLN A 214 -5.00 26.22 18.44
N PHE A 215 -5.16 27.37 17.81
CA PHE A 215 -4.72 28.63 18.39
C PHE A 215 -5.66 28.98 19.55
N THR A 216 -5.10 29.38 20.69
CA THR A 216 -5.89 29.90 21.81
C THR A 216 -6.60 31.19 21.40
N GLU A 217 -7.70 31.58 22.07
CA GLU A 217 -8.35 32.87 21.76
C GLU A 217 -7.39 34.06 21.92
N GLU A 218 -6.45 33.98 22.87
CA GLU A 218 -5.34 34.94 23.01
C GLU A 218 -4.43 34.99 21.76
N GLN A 219 -4.06 33.84 21.18
CA GLN A 219 -3.24 33.78 19.97
C GLN A 219 -3.98 34.33 18.74
N LEU A 220 -5.31 34.20 18.71
CA LEU A 220 -6.15 34.78 17.65
C LEU A 220 -6.36 36.29 17.82
N GLU A 221 -6.31 36.81 19.04
CA GLU A 221 -6.31 38.26 19.32
C GLU A 221 -4.95 38.90 18.97
N GLU A 222 -3.83 38.26 19.33
CA GLU A 222 -2.48 38.73 18.96
C GLU A 222 -2.29 38.79 17.43
N MET A 223 -2.87 37.86 16.68
CA MET A 223 -2.84 37.87 15.21
C MET A 223 -3.69 38.99 14.59
N LYS A 224 -4.75 39.44 15.26
CA LYS A 224 -5.60 40.57 14.80
C LYS A 224 -4.92 41.93 15.04
N ASP A 225 -4.12 42.05 16.10
CA ASP A 225 -3.37 43.27 16.39
C ASP A 225 -2.08 43.40 15.55
N GLY A 226 -1.59 42.29 14.99
CA GLY A 226 -0.40 42.23 14.13
C GLY A 226 -0.61 42.59 12.65
N GLU A 227 -1.85 42.74 12.16
CA GLU A 227 -2.17 43.05 10.74
C GLU A 227 -1.88 44.50 10.32
N ARG A 228 -0.81 45.09 10.86
CA ARG A 228 -0.23 46.33 10.35
C ARG A 228 1.28 46.27 10.11
N ALA A 229 1.83 45.10 9.74
CA ALA A 229 3.06 45.03 8.95
C ALA A 229 3.32 43.60 8.40
N GLY A 230 3.29 43.44 7.07
CA GLY A 230 4.10 42.44 6.37
C GLY A 230 3.49 41.05 6.14
N SER A 231 3.03 40.82 4.90
CA SER A 231 2.88 39.54 4.18
C SER A 231 2.80 38.23 5.00
N VAL A 232 1.57 37.72 5.19
CA VAL A 232 1.35 36.31 5.56
C VAL A 232 1.45 35.46 4.28
N ALA A 233 2.67 35.26 3.81
CA ALA A 233 3.04 34.27 2.79
C ALA A 233 4.11 33.34 3.36
N HIS A 234 3.84 32.77 4.53
CA HIS A 234 4.55 31.62 5.10
C HIS A 234 3.69 31.15 6.27
N ILE A 235 3.00 30.00 6.11
CA ILE A 235 2.39 29.12 7.16
C ILE A 235 1.38 28.14 6.54
N PHE A 236 1.13 28.18 5.24
CA PHE A 236 0.63 27.00 4.51
C PHE A 236 1.70 26.57 3.52
N GLY A 237 2.41 25.48 3.82
CA GLY A 237 3.35 24.80 2.93
C GLY A 237 2.65 24.12 1.75
N CYS A 238 1.88 24.91 1.01
CA CYS A 238 1.27 24.59 -0.27
C CYS A 238 1.84 25.63 -1.24
N SER A 239 2.95 25.30 -1.92
CA SER A 239 3.35 26.08 -3.08
C SER A 239 2.26 25.88 -4.13
N ILE A 240 1.48 26.93 -4.33
CA ILE A 240 0.73 27.15 -5.56
C ILE A 240 1.78 27.57 -6.57
N ASP A 241 2.17 26.64 -7.44
CA ASP A 241 2.84 27.00 -8.69
C ASP A 241 1.78 27.62 -9.60
N ASP A 242 1.68 28.95 -9.53
CA ASP A 242 0.97 29.74 -10.53
C ASP A 242 1.73 29.66 -11.85
N GLY A 243 1.21 28.83 -12.75
CA GLY A 243 1.67 28.73 -14.13
C GLY A 243 1.41 30.05 -14.88
N GLY A 244 2.50 30.70 -15.30
CA GLY A 244 2.46 31.84 -16.20
C GLY A 244 3.81 32.15 -16.84
N GLY A 245 4.08 31.57 -18.02
CA GLY A 245 4.79 32.27 -19.10
C GLY A 245 6.25 31.91 -19.39
N ASN A 246 6.41 31.12 -20.46
CA ASN A 246 7.45 31.16 -21.51
C ASN A 246 8.91 30.79 -21.20
N GLY A 247 9.37 29.78 -21.94
CA GLY A 247 10.77 29.51 -22.25
C GLY A 247 10.91 28.15 -22.94
N ASP A 248 11.05 28.17 -24.25
CA ASP A 248 11.33 27.03 -25.13
C ASP A 248 12.38 26.06 -24.55
N GLU A 249 12.15 24.75 -24.68
CA GLU A 249 13.07 23.82 -25.34
C GLU A 249 12.41 22.45 -25.50
N GLY A 250 12.48 21.93 -26.73
CA GLY A 250 11.63 20.85 -27.20
C GLY A 250 12.05 19.45 -26.75
N TYR A 251 11.05 18.58 -26.61
CA TYR A 251 11.20 17.20 -27.03
C TYR A 251 9.88 16.66 -27.58
N SER A 252 9.93 16.33 -28.85
CA SER A 252 8.87 15.73 -29.65
C SER A 252 8.61 14.27 -29.27
N GLY A 253 7.33 13.87 -29.28
CA GLY A 253 6.93 12.61 -29.88
C GLY A 253 6.56 11.45 -28.96
N ASN A 254 5.30 11.04 -29.10
CA ASN A 254 4.69 9.74 -28.82
C ASN A 254 4.47 9.42 -27.32
N GLY A 255 3.25 9.42 -26.78
CA GLY A 255 2.02 8.91 -27.38
C GLY A 255 1.87 7.41 -27.14
N ASP A 256 1.83 6.98 -25.88
CA ASP A 256 1.05 5.80 -25.51
C ASP A 256 0.69 5.84 -24.00
N GLY A 257 -0.59 6.07 -23.72
CA GLY A 257 -1.17 6.17 -22.39
C GLY A 257 -1.35 4.81 -21.72
N ARG A 258 -0.28 4.02 -21.60
CA ARG A 258 -0.29 2.75 -20.86
C ARG A 258 0.39 2.92 -19.50
N GLN A 259 -0.33 3.53 -18.56
CA GLN A 259 -0.18 3.16 -17.16
C GLN A 259 -0.90 1.82 -16.98
N CYS A 260 -0.16 0.73 -17.12
CA CYS A 260 -0.60 -0.58 -16.67
C CYS A 260 -0.36 -0.68 -15.16
N TRP A 261 -1.36 -1.21 -14.47
CA TRP A 261 -1.42 -1.46 -13.03
C TRP A 261 -0.41 -2.52 -12.59
#